data_AF-A0A821K8N5-F1
#
_entry.id   AF-A0A821K8N5-F1
#
_cell.length_a   1.000
_cell.length_b   1.000
_cell.length_c   1.000
_cell.angle_alpha   90.00
_cell.angle_beta   90.00
_cell.angle_gamma   90.00
#
_symmetry.space_group_name_H-M   'P 1'
#
loop_
_entity.id
_entity.type
_entity.pdbx_description
1 polymer ?
#
loop_
_entity_poly.entity_id
_entity_poly.type
_entity_poly.pdbx_seq_one_letter_code
_entity_poly.pdbx_strand_id
1 'polypeptide(L)' 'MLVLTGNPMYRPALVDFCSLVTHGHSLMICGNVSLNDPTVNIQFDQKDEGETWLKKRAAKAFYQPIVAPTVRQGAIALLQ' A
#
# COMPACT_ATOMS: atom_id res chain seq x y z
N MET A 1 -3.56 -0.54 11.22
CA MET A 1 -4.59 -0.17 10.23
C MET A 1 -4.12 -0.57 8.84
N LEU A 2 -4.85 -1.46 8.17
CA LEU A 2 -4.64 -1.77 6.75
C LEU A 2 -5.52 -0.86 5.90
N VAL A 3 -4.93 -0.18 4.92
CA VAL A 3 -5.62 0.69 3.97
C VAL A 3 -5.37 0.16 2.58
N LEU A 4 -6.43 -0.28 1.89
CA LEU A 4 -6.35 -0.75 0.50
C LEU A 4 -6.27 0.46 -0.44
N THR A 5 -5.12 1.15 -0.43
CA THR A 5 -4.89 2.38 -1.19
C THR A 5 -4.68 2.13 -2.68
N GLY A 6 -4.27 0.92 -3.06
CA GLY A 6 -3.59 0.72 -4.34
C GLY A 6 -2.22 1.41 -4.31
N ASN A 7 -1.74 1.86 -5.47
CA ASN A 7 -0.56 2.73 -5.52
C ASN A 7 -0.87 4.06 -4.76
N PRO A 8 -0.12 4.38 -3.69
CA PRO A 8 -0.41 5.52 -2.82
C PRO A 8 -0.32 6.87 -3.55
N MET A 9 0.45 6.93 -4.64
CA MET A 9 0.62 8.14 -5.46
C MET A 9 -0.65 8.52 -6.22
N TYR A 10 -1.51 7.56 -6.53
CA TYR A 10 -2.78 7.82 -7.23
C TYR A 10 -3.88 8.31 -6.30
N ARG A 11 -3.74 8.10 -4.98
CA ARG A 11 -4.75 8.47 -3.97
C ARG A 11 -4.12 9.14 -2.74
N PRO A 12 -3.37 10.25 -2.90
CA PRO A 12 -2.67 10.89 -1.80
C PRO A 12 -3.61 11.37 -0.69
N ALA A 13 -4.80 11.87 -1.05
CA ALA A 13 -5.78 12.34 -0.08
C ALA A 13 -6.26 11.24 0.88
N LEU A 14 -6.33 9.99 0.42
CA LEU A 14 -6.70 8.84 1.27
C LEU A 14 -5.58 8.54 2.28
N VAL A 15 -4.33 8.62 1.82
CA VAL A 15 -3.15 8.41 2.69
C VAL A 15 -3.09 9.50 3.76
N ASP A 16 -3.33 10.76 3.40
CA ASP A 16 -3.36 11.89 4.33
C ASP A 16 -4.47 11.72 5.36
N PHE A 17 -5.68 11.41 4.91
CA PHE A 17 -6.82 11.19 5.79
C PHE A 17 -6.52 10.09 6.81
N CYS A 18 -6.03 8.93 6.38
CA CYS A 18 -5.68 7.84 7.30
C CYS A 18 -4.48 8.18 8.20
N SER A 19 -3.52 8.98 7.71
CA SER A 19 -2.41 9.48 8.52
C SER A 19 -2.89 10.44 9.62
N LEU A 20 -3.89 11.26 9.33
CA LEU A 20 -4.55 12.11 10.33
C LEU A 20 -5.32 11.27 11.34
N VAL A 21 -6.09 10.26 10.90
CA VAL A 21 -6.84 9.36 11.80
C VAL A 21 -5.92 8.65 12.79
N THR A 22 -4.76 8.19 12.32
CA THR A 22 -3.80 7.47 13.19
C THR A 22 -2.90 8.41 13.99
N HIS A 23 -2.85 9.70 13.66
CA HIS A 23 -1.92 10.71 14.18
C HIS A 23 -0.45 10.22 14.21
N GLY A 24 -0.09 9.23 13.39
CA GLY A 24 1.24 8.63 13.40
C GLY A 24 1.60 7.85 14.68
N HIS A 25 0.61 7.43 15.48
CA HIS A 25 0.78 6.60 16.69
C HIS A 25 0.41 5.13 16.47
N SER A 26 -0.23 4.81 15.34
CA SER A 26 -0.59 3.44 14.96
C SER A 26 0.17 3.00 13.72
N LEU A 27 0.40 1.68 13.61
CA LEU A 27 0.96 1.07 12.40
C LEU A 27 -0.05 1.21 11.25
N MET A 28 0.30 1.98 10.22
CA MET A 28 -0.47 2.07 8.98
C MET A 28 0.22 1.26 7.87
N ILE A 29 -0.55 0.45 7.14
CA ILE A 29 -0.08 -0.31 5.98
C ILE A 29 -0.91 0.11 4.76
N CYS A 30 -0.25 0.63 3.73
CA CYS A 30 -0.82 0.91 2.42
C CYS A 30 -0.70 -0.34 1.55
N GLY A 31 -1.81 -1.08 1.41
CA GLY A 31 -1.90 -2.27 0.59
C GLY A 31 -2.22 -1.96 -0.87
N ASN A 32 -1.46 -2.56 -1.78
CA ASN A 32 -1.71 -2.48 -3.23
C ASN A 32 -1.86 -3.87 -3.84
N VAL A 33 -3.02 -4.16 -4.43
CA VAL A 33 -3.25 -5.41 -5.15
C VAL A 33 -3.10 -5.17 -6.64
N SER A 34 -2.03 -5.68 -7.23
CA SER A 34 -1.78 -5.68 -8.67
C SER A 34 -2.41 -6.92 -9.32
N LEU A 35 -3.28 -6.73 -10.31
CA LEU A 35 -3.95 -7.82 -11.04
C LEU A 35 -3.10 -8.36 -12.21
N ASN A 36 -1.77 -8.30 -12.06
CA ASN A 36 -0.82 -8.68 -13.10
C ASN A 36 -0.50 -10.18 -13.03
N ASP A 37 0.17 -10.68 -14.06
CA ASP A 37 0.67 -12.05 -14.05
C ASP A 37 1.67 -12.23 -12.89
N PRO A 38 1.51 -13.24 -12.01
CA PRO A 38 2.39 -13.46 -10.88
C PRO A 38 3.85 -13.79 -11.28
N THR A 39 4.11 -14.12 -12.54
CA THR A 39 5.47 -14.30 -13.08
C THR A 39 6.22 -12.98 -13.25
N VAL A 40 5.50 -11.84 -13.27
CA VAL A 40 6.08 -10.51 -13.42
C VAL A 40 6.48 -9.97 -12.05
N ASN A 41 7.78 -9.94 -11.77
CA ASN A 41 8.32 -9.56 -10.46
C ASN A 41 8.43 -8.03 -10.28
N ILE A 42 7.31 -7.32 -10.43
CA ILE A 42 7.19 -5.86 -10.27
C ILE A 42 6.98 -5.42 -8.82
N GLN A 43 6.83 -6.36 -7.88
CA GLN A 43 6.53 -6.02 -6.48
C GLN A 43 7.67 -5.25 -5.82
N PHE A 44 8.93 -5.62 -6.08
CA PHE A 44 10.09 -4.95 -5.49
C PHE A 44 10.21 -3.49 -5.94
N ASP A 45 10.09 -3.24 -7.24
CA ASP A 45 10.20 -1.90 -7.81
C ASP A 45 9.07 -0.99 -7.32
N GLN A 46 7.83 -1.50 -7.35
CA GLN A 46 6.69 -0.80 -6.76
C GLN A 46 6.90 -0.54 -5.26
N LYS A 47 7.47 -1.52 -4.53
CA LYS A 47 7.68 -1.39 -3.09
C LYS A 47 8.61 -0.23 -2.78
N ASP A 48 9.75 -0.15 -3.47
CA ASP A 48 10.74 0.89 -3.25
C ASP A 48 10.22 2.29 -3.63
N GLU A 49 9.53 2.40 -4.76
CA GLU A 49 8.90 3.64 -5.20
C GLU A 49 7.84 4.13 -4.20
N GLY A 50 6.95 3.22 -3.77
CA GLY A 50 5.89 3.52 -2.81
C GLY A 50 6.43 3.90 -1.43
N GLU A 51 7.45 3.20 -0.92
CA GLU A 51 8.10 3.55 0.34
C GLU A 51 8.81 4.90 0.27
N THR A 52 9.52 5.17 -0.84
CA THR A 52 10.17 6.46 -1.08
C THR A 52 9.16 7.60 -1.10
N TRP A 53 8.01 7.39 -1.74
CA TRP A 53 6.93 8.37 -1.78
C TRP A 53 6.33 8.65 -0.38
N LEU A 54 6.06 7.60 0.40
CA LEU A 54 5.54 7.74 1.77
C LEU A 54 6.52 8.50 2.67
N LYS A 55 7.82 8.19 2.58
CA LYS A 55 8.87 8.90 3.33
C LYS A 55 8.92 10.39 2.97
N LYS A 56 8.87 10.74 1.68
CA LYS A 56 8.84 12.15 1.23
C LYS A 56 7.62 12.92 1.74
N ARG A 57 6.49 12.23 1.96
CA ARG A 57 5.26 12.81 2.50
C ARG A 57 5.20 12.86 4.03
N ALA A 58 6.23 12.34 4.72
CA ALA A 58 6.24 12.14 6.17
C ALA A 58 5.04 11.29 6.68
N ALA A 59 4.48 10.44 5.83
CA ALA A 59 3.43 9.51 6.23
C ALA A 59 4.07 8.31 6.94
N LYS A 60 3.71 8.08 8.22
CA LYS A 60 4.18 6.93 9.01
C LYS A 60 3.44 5.65 8.61
N ALA A 61 3.70 5.17 7.41
CA ALA A 61 3.08 3.98 6.86
C ALA A 61 4.10 3.09 6.12
N PHE A 62 3.82 1.79 6.08
CA PHE A 62 4.52 0.84 5.22
C PHE A 62 3.75 0.61 3.93
N TYR A 63 4.45 0.39 2.83
CA TYR A 63 3.82 0.05 1.55
C TYR A 63 3.98 -1.45 1.26
N GLN A 64 2.87 -2.12 0.95
CA GLN A 64 2.84 -3.56 0.71
C GLN A 64 2.14 -3.87 -0.63
N PRO A 65 2.91 -3.97 -1.72
CA PRO A 65 2.39 -4.46 -2.99
C PRO A 65 2.27 -5.98 -2.98
N ILE A 66 1.16 -6.50 -3.52
CA ILE A 66 0.92 -7.92 -3.73
C ILE A 66 0.36 -8.13 -5.13
N VAL A 67 0.74 -9.24 -5.78
CA VAL A 67 0.16 -9.66 -7.05
C VAL A 67 -0.84 -10.77 -6.76
N ALA A 68 -2.08 -10.61 -7.23
CA ALA A 68 -3.13 -11.61 -7.03
C ALA A 68 -4.12 -11.60 -8.20
N PRO A 69 -4.78 -12.74 -8.52
CA PRO A 69 -5.75 -12.83 -9.61
C PRO A 69 -6.98 -11.95 -9.41
N THR A 70 -7.33 -11.65 -8.16
CA THR A 70 -8.47 -10.79 -7.80
C THR A 70 -8.12 -9.88 -6.63
N VAL A 71 -8.75 -8.71 -6.58
CA VAL A 71 -8.63 -7.80 -5.43
C VAL A 71 -9.03 -8.49 -4.14
N ARG A 72 -10.07 -9.34 -4.18
CA ARG A 72 -10.52 -10.11 -3.02
C ARG A 72 -9.44 -11.04 -2.48
N GLN A 73 -8.80 -11.83 -3.34
CA GLN A 73 -7.73 -12.75 -2.92
C GLN A 73 -6.51 -11.98 -2.40
N GLY A 74 -6.10 -10.89 -3.08
CA GLY A 74 -5.00 -10.05 -2.61
C GLY A 74 -5.30 -9.38 -1.27
N ALA A 75 -6.52 -8.88 -1.07
CA ALA A 75 -6.94 -8.29 0.19
C ALA A 75 -6.97 -9.32 1.34
N ILE A 76 -7.44 -10.55 1.08
CA ILE A 76 -7.39 -11.63 2.07
C ILE A 76 -5.93 -11.96 2.43
N ALA A 77 -5.04 -12.05 1.44
CA ALA A 77 -3.63 -12.32 1.68
C ALA A 77 -2.92 -11.21 2.48
N LEU A 78 -3.38 -9.94 2.37
CA LEU A 78 -2.89 -8.83 3.19
C LEU A 78 -3.43 -8.81 4.62
N LEU A 79 -4.51 -9.56 4.90
CA LEU A 79 -5.14 -9.63 6.22
C LEU A 79 -4.58 -10.76 7.09
N GLN A 80 -3.87 -11.72 6.49
CA GLN A 80 -3.25 -12.86 7.17
C GLN A 80 -1.89 -12.49 7.73
#